data_AF-A0A519RK26-F1
#
_entry.id   AF-A0A519RK26-F1
#
_cell.length_a   1.000
_cell.length_b   1.000
_cell.length_c   1.000
_cell.angle_alpha   90.00
_cell.angle_beta   90.00
_cell.angle_gamma   90.00
#
_symmetry.space_group_name_H-M   'P 1'
#
loop_
_entity.id
_entity.type
_entity.pdbx_description
1 polymer ?
#
loop_
_entity_poly.entity_id
_entity_poly.type
_entity_poly.pdbx_seq_one_letter_code
_entity_poly.pdbx_strand_id
1 'polypeptide(L)'
;MRKALIQLNAAVFLWGFTGVLGRLISLNETWLVWYRLLITVISLWIFYGLGKKIKKLPSRSILYIGLIGTIQALHWVCFYGSIKYANVTIALTCLSTSALLSSLIEPLVLKKRFDPIEILLGLFAIAGIVI
;
A
#
# COMPACT_ATOMS: atom_id res chain seq x y z
N MET A 1 21.34 9.78 7.67
CA MET A 1 21.22 8.51 6.92
C MET A 1 20.86 7.31 7.80
N ARG A 2 21.57 7.02 8.91
CA ARG A 2 21.25 5.85 9.78
C ARG A 2 19.82 5.84 10.37
N LYS A 3 19.29 6.98 10.82
CA LYS A 3 17.91 7.06 11.37
C LYS A 3 16.82 6.66 10.36
N ALA A 4 16.93 7.14 9.12
CA ALA A 4 15.97 6.81 8.06
C ALA A 4 16.03 5.32 7.68
N LEU A 5 17.23 4.73 7.63
CA LEU A 5 17.41 3.30 7.40
C LEU A 5 16.78 2.44 8.51
N ILE A 6 16.95 2.83 9.77
CA ILE A 6 16.34 2.13 10.92
C ILE A 6 14.81 2.24 10.87
N GLN A 7 14.28 3.43 10.56
CA GLN A 7 12.84 3.64 10.41
C GLN A 7 12.26 2.82 9.26
N LEU A 8 12.95 2.75 8.12
CA LEU A 8 12.54 1.93 6.99
C LEU A 8 12.50 0.45 7.36
N ASN A 9 13.56 -0.08 7.96
CA ASN A 9 13.60 -1.50 8.36
C ASN A 9 12.53 -1.82 9.40
N ALA A 10 12.29 -0.93 10.37
CA ALA A 10 11.22 -1.09 11.33
C ALA A 10 9.83 -1.07 10.65
N ALA A 11 9.62 -0.18 9.67
CA ALA A 11 8.38 -0.11 8.91
C ALA A 11 8.15 -1.40 8.09
N VAL A 12 9.18 -1.89 7.40
CA VAL A 12 9.13 -3.14 6.62
C VAL A 12 8.84 -4.33 7.54
N PHE A 13 9.49 -4.38 8.71
CA PHE A 13 9.24 -5.40 9.72
C PHE A 13 7.78 -5.40 10.19
N LEU A 14 7.26 -4.22 10.57
CA LEU A 14 5.86 -4.07 10.99
C LEU A 14 4.89 -4.43 9.84
N TRP A 15 5.18 -4.01 8.61
CA TRP A 15 4.38 -4.35 7.43
C TRP A 15 4.28 -5.86 7.18
N GLY A 16 5.35 -6.62 7.42
CA GLY A 16 5.33 -8.08 7.32
C GLY A 16 4.28 -8.75 8.22
N PHE A 17 4.07 -8.23 9.43
CA PHE A 17 3.04 -8.75 10.34
C PHE A 17 1.62 -8.39 9.93
N THR A 18 1.42 -7.29 9.20
CA THR A 18 0.07 -6.80 8.89
C THR A 18 -0.75 -7.79 8.05
N GLY A 19 -0.09 -8.56 7.17
CA GLY A 19 -0.76 -9.60 6.40
C GLY A 19 -1.21 -10.78 7.26
N VAL A 20 -0.33 -11.25 8.14
CA VAL A 20 -0.59 -12.37 9.07
C VAL A 20 -1.69 -12.00 10.06
N LEU A 21 -1.60 -10.82 10.69
CA LEU A 21 -2.61 -10.31 11.61
C LEU A 21 -3.95 -10.09 10.90
N GLY A 22 -3.94 -9.58 9.67
CA GLY A 22 -5.17 -9.39 8.87
C GLY A 22 -5.91 -10.70 8.58
N ARG A 23 -5.19 -11.81 8.42
CA ARG A 23 -5.79 -13.14 8.27
C ARG A 23 -6.35 -13.70 9.58
N LEU A 24 -5.68 -13.46 10.71
CA LEU A 24 -6.11 -13.92 12.03
C LEU A 24 -7.40 -13.22 12.49
N ILE A 25 -7.67 -12.02 11.99
CA ILE A 25 -8.88 -11.27 12.32
C ILE A 25 -10.08 -11.83 11.54
N SER A 26 -11.11 -12.27 12.26
CA SER A 26 -12.34 -12.85 11.69
C SER A 26 -13.27 -11.84 11.00
N LEU A 27 -13.13 -10.55 11.30
CA LEU A 27 -13.90 -9.46 10.67
C LEU A 27 -13.70 -9.43 9.14
N ASN A 28 -14.78 -9.25 8.38
CA ASN A 28 -14.72 -9.12 6.92
C ASN A 28 -13.74 -7.98 6.51
N GLU A 29 -12.99 -8.21 5.44
CA GLU A 29 -11.94 -7.35 4.87
C GLU A 29 -12.36 -5.89 4.71
N THR A 30 -13.62 -5.66 4.32
CA THR A 30 -14.13 -4.29 4.13
C THR A 30 -14.20 -3.57 5.47
N TRP A 31 -14.71 -4.24 6.50
CA TRP A 31 -14.79 -3.70 7.86
C TRP A 31 -13.41 -3.54 8.49
N LEU A 32 -12.50 -4.49 8.25
CA LEU A 32 -11.12 -4.40 8.73
C LEU A 32 -10.43 -3.11 8.20
N VAL A 33 -10.54 -2.84 6.91
CA VAL A 33 -9.97 -1.64 6.29
C VAL A 33 -10.69 -0.39 6.80
N TRP A 34 -12.02 -0.44 6.92
CA TRP A 34 -12.82 0.67 7.43
C TRP A 34 -12.38 1.12 8.84
N TYR A 35 -12.28 0.19 9.78
CA TYR A 35 -11.83 0.49 11.14
C TYR A 35 -10.40 1.03 11.17
N ARG A 36 -9.50 0.46 10.35
CA ARG A 36 -8.12 0.95 10.28
C ARG A 36 -8.01 2.36 9.74
N LEU A 37 -8.78 2.68 8.69
CA LEU A 37 -8.84 4.03 8.14
C LEU A 37 -9.46 5.01 9.14
N LEU A 38 -10.51 4.60 9.85
CA LEU A 38 -11.17 5.41 10.87
C LEU A 38 -10.20 5.76 12.01
N ILE A 39 -9.45 4.79 12.54
CA ILE A 39 -8.40 5.04 13.55
C ILE A 39 -7.36 6.02 13.01
N THR A 40 -6.91 5.85 11.75
CA THR A 40 -5.94 6.74 11.12
C THR A 40 -6.46 8.18 11.03
N VAL A 41 -7.70 8.36 10.59
CA VAL A 41 -8.35 9.67 10.49
C VAL A 41 -8.44 10.34 11.85
N ILE A 42 -8.91 9.61 12.88
CA ILE A 42 -9.02 10.15 14.24
C ILE A 42 -7.65 10.52 14.81
N SER A 43 -6.67 9.63 14.70
CA SER A 43 -5.31 9.88 15.21
C SER A 43 -4.65 11.08 14.53
N LEU A 44 -4.76 11.19 13.20
CA LEU A 44 -4.23 12.34 12.49
C LEU A 44 -4.99 13.62 12.85
N TRP A 45 -6.32 13.55 12.99
CA TRP A 45 -7.12 14.71 13.37
C TRP A 45 -6.76 15.23 14.76
N ILE A 46 -6.57 14.34 15.74
CA ILE A 46 -6.08 14.70 17.08
C ILE A 46 -4.68 15.32 16.99
N PHE A 47 -3.76 14.68 16.26
CA PHE A 47 -2.37 15.14 16.15
C PHE A 47 -2.26 16.53 15.49
N TYR A 48 -2.97 16.75 14.38
CA TYR A 48 -3.02 18.05 13.69
C TYR A 48 -3.84 19.10 14.45
N GLY A 49 -4.88 18.67 15.17
CA GLY A 49 -5.71 19.52 16.02
C GLY A 49 -4.94 20.09 17.20
N LEU A 50 -4.18 19.24 17.91
CA LEU A 50 -3.28 19.66 19.00
C LEU A 50 -2.18 20.60 18.50
N GLY A 51 -1.70 20.39 17.27
CA GLY A 51 -0.71 21.25 16.63
C GLY A 51 -1.26 22.58 16.08
N LYS A 52 -2.58 22.84 16.10
CA LYS A 52 -3.25 23.99 15.44
C LYS A 52 -2.84 24.20 13.97
N LYS A 53 -2.40 23.15 13.27
CA LYS A 53 -1.93 23.21 11.87
C LYS A 53 -3.04 22.92 10.84
N ILE A 54 -4.30 23.01 11.26
CA ILE A 54 -5.45 22.77 10.39
C ILE A 54 -5.56 23.94 9.40
N LYS A 55 -5.02 23.73 8.20
CA LYS A 55 -5.16 24.66 7.08
C LYS A 55 -6.35 24.24 6.22
N LYS A 56 -7.17 25.21 5.81
CA LYS A 56 -8.20 24.99 4.78
C LYS A 56 -7.48 24.75 3.46
N LEU A 57 -7.71 23.58 2.86
CA LEU A 57 -7.22 23.28 1.51
C LEU A 57 -8.21 23.82 0.46
N PRO A 58 -7.72 24.21 -0.73
CA PRO A 58 -8.59 24.57 -1.84
C PRO A 58 -9.42 23.37 -2.29
N SER A 59 -10.66 23.61 -2.71
CA SER A 59 -11.64 22.55 -3.04
C SER A 59 -11.15 21.57 -4.12
N ARG A 60 -10.30 22.02 -5.05
CA ARG A 60 -9.66 21.15 -6.05
C ARG A 60 -8.71 20.14 -5.40
N SER A 61 -7.87 20.57 -4.45
CA SER A 61 -6.97 19.66 -3.73
C SER A 61 -7.73 18.67 -2.87
N ILE A 62 -8.86 19.07 -2.29
CA ILE A 62 -9.74 18.16 -1.54
C ILE A 62 -10.25 17.04 -2.45
N LEU A 63 -10.66 17.37 -3.68
CA LEU A 63 -11.15 16.38 -4.65
C LEU A 63 -10.03 15.41 -5.07
N TYR A 64 -8.83 15.90 -5.37
CA TYR A 64 -7.69 15.03 -5.70
C TYR A 64 -7.28 14.13 -4.53
N ILE A 65 -7.21 14.67 -3.31
CA ILE A 65 -6.90 13.87 -2.11
C ILE A 65 -7.98 12.82 -1.87
N GLY A 66 -9.25 13.17 -2.08
CA GLY A 66 -10.38 12.24 -2.02
C GLY A 66 -10.22 11.09 -3.01
N LEU A 67 -9.94 11.39 -4.28
CA LEU A 67 -9.73 10.37 -5.32
C LEU A 67 -8.56 9.43 -4.99
N ILE A 68 -7.42 9.99 -4.59
CA ILE A 68 -6.25 9.19 -4.19
C ILE A 68 -6.58 8.32 -2.98
N GLY A 69 -7.31 8.87 -2.00
CA GLY A 69 -7.79 8.14 -0.84
C GLY A 69 -8.73 6.99 -1.18
N THR A 70 -9.66 7.19 -2.13
CA THR A 70 -10.57 6.14 -2.60
C THR A 70 -9.80 5.02 -3.31
N ILE A 71 -8.85 5.36 -4.20
CA ILE A 71 -8.00 4.36 -4.87
C ILE A 71 -7.20 3.58 -3.83
N GLN A 72 -6.63 4.26 -2.85
CA GLN A 72 -5.87 3.62 -1.77
C GLN A 72 -6.75 2.70 -0.91
N ALA A 73 -7.98 3.11 -0.59
CA ALA A 73 -8.93 2.31 0.18
C ALA A 73 -9.35 1.05 -0.60
N LEU A 74 -9.69 1.19 -1.88
CA LEU A 74 -10.00 0.05 -2.76
C LEU A 74 -8.84 -0.92 -2.84
N HIS A 75 -7.62 -0.42 -3.05
CA HIS A 75 -6.41 -1.23 -3.06
C HIS A 75 -6.26 -2.03 -1.75
N TRP A 76 -6.49 -1.40 -0.59
CA TRP A 76 -6.41 -2.09 0.70
C TRP A 76 -7.49 -3.14 0.89
N VAL A 77 -8.72 -2.88 0.46
CA VAL A 77 -9.81 -3.88 0.49
C VAL A 77 -9.45 -5.08 -0.39
N CYS A 78 -8.98 -4.84 -1.62
CA CYS A 78 -8.55 -5.92 -2.52
C CYS A 78 -7.37 -6.74 -1.94
N PHE A 79 -6.41 -6.07 -1.31
CA PHE A 79 -5.27 -6.74 -0.67
C PHE A 79 -5.70 -7.65 0.48
N TYR A 80 -6.53 -7.15 1.40
CA TYR A 80 -7.05 -7.98 2.51
C TYR A 80 -8.02 -9.06 2.05
N GLY A 81 -8.82 -8.78 1.01
CA GLY A 81 -9.63 -9.79 0.34
C GLY A 81 -8.76 -10.93 -0.18
N SER A 82 -7.70 -10.63 -0.95
CA SER A 82 -6.78 -11.65 -1.45
C SER A 82 -6.13 -12.49 -0.34
N ILE A 83 -5.80 -11.88 0.81
CA ILE A 83 -5.25 -12.59 1.97
C ILE A 83 -6.27 -13.56 2.56
N LYS A 84 -7.54 -13.15 2.66
CA LYS A 84 -8.63 -13.97 3.25
C LYS A 84 -9.10 -15.08 2.32
N TYR A 85 -9.23 -14.82 1.02
CA TYR A 85 -9.70 -15.80 0.05
C TYR A 85 -8.64 -16.83 -0.36
N ALA A 86 -7.37 -16.44 -0.43
CA ALA A 86 -6.28 -17.34 -0.79
C ALA A 86 -5.40 -17.69 0.42
N ASN A 87 -4.28 -16.98 0.58
CA ASN A 87 -3.35 -17.11 1.70
C ASN A 87 -2.49 -15.84 1.79
N VAL A 88 -1.91 -15.58 2.97
CA VAL A 88 -0.96 -14.48 3.18
C VAL A 88 0.21 -14.57 2.20
N THR A 89 0.81 -15.76 2.04
CA THR A 89 1.95 -15.97 1.13
C THR A 89 1.61 -15.59 -0.31
N ILE A 90 0.50 -16.12 -0.85
CA ILE A 90 0.09 -15.85 -2.25
C ILE A 90 -0.16 -14.35 -2.46
N ALA A 91 -0.83 -13.68 -1.52
CA ALA A 91 -1.09 -12.25 -1.62
C ALA A 91 0.20 -11.40 -1.61
N LEU A 92 1.17 -11.73 -0.74
CA LEU A 92 2.48 -11.05 -0.72
C LEU A 92 3.30 -11.34 -1.97
N THR A 93 3.25 -12.58 -2.46
CA THR A 93 3.95 -12.97 -3.68
C THR A 93 3.38 -12.21 -4.89
N CYS A 94 2.05 -12.12 -5.04
CA CYS A 94 1.44 -11.27 -6.08
C CYS A 94 1.76 -9.78 -5.91
N LEU A 95 1.95 -9.29 -4.67
CA LEU A 95 2.39 -7.93 -4.43
C LEU A 95 3.78 -7.67 -5.02
N SER A 96 4.68 -8.66 -5.07
CA SER A 96 5.99 -8.52 -5.74
C SER A 96 5.85 -8.25 -7.24
N THR A 97 4.79 -8.75 -7.90
CA THR A 97 4.49 -8.43 -9.30
C THR A 97 4.13 -6.95 -9.52
N SER A 98 3.77 -6.22 -8.46
CA SER A 98 3.51 -4.77 -8.57
C SER A 98 4.74 -3.99 -9.04
N ALA A 99 5.96 -4.45 -8.71
CA ALA A 99 7.20 -3.84 -9.19
C ALA A 99 7.36 -4.03 -10.71
N LEU A 100 7.02 -5.22 -11.23
CA LEU A 100 7.00 -5.47 -12.68
C LEU A 100 5.89 -4.68 -13.39
N LEU A 101 4.70 -4.59 -12.79
CA LEU A 101 3.63 -3.75 -13.34
C LEU A 101 4.05 -2.27 -13.34
N SER A 102 4.74 -1.81 -12.30
CA SER A 102 5.27 -0.45 -12.23
C SER A 102 6.32 -0.22 -13.31
N SER A 103 7.32 -1.11 -13.48
CA SER A 103 8.34 -0.93 -14.52
C SER A 103 7.79 -0.97 -15.94
N LEU A 104 6.59 -1.53 -16.14
CA LEU A 104 5.87 -1.48 -17.42
C LEU A 104 4.98 -0.21 -17.57
N ILE A 105 4.25 0.17 -16.51
CA ILE A 105 3.31 1.31 -16.51
C ILE A 105 4.06 2.64 -16.43
N GLU A 106 5.11 2.73 -15.63
CA GLU A 106 5.90 3.94 -15.39
C GLU A 106 6.46 4.53 -16.69
N PRO A 107 7.13 3.79 -17.59
CA PRO A 107 7.59 4.32 -18.87
C PRO A 107 6.42 4.75 -19.78
N LEU A 108 5.25 4.11 -19.68
CA LEU A 108 4.05 4.47 -20.43
C LEU A 108 3.45 5.80 -19.95
N VAL A 109 3.39 6.00 -18.63
CA VAL A 109 2.78 7.18 -17.99
C VAL A 109 3.75 8.37 -17.97
N LEU A 110 5.02 8.15 -17.65
CA LEU A 110 6.05 9.20 -17.56
C LEU A 110 6.82 9.43 -18.86
N LYS A 111 6.50 8.70 -19.94
CA LYS A 111 7.19 8.74 -21.24
C LYS A 111 8.72 8.59 -21.10
N LYS A 112 9.16 7.75 -20.15
CA LYS A 112 10.57 7.42 -19.95
C LYS A 112 10.96 6.20 -20.79
N ARG A 113 12.27 6.01 -20.98
CA ARG A 113 12.79 4.82 -21.66
C ARG A 113 12.58 3.59 -20.77
N PHE A 114 12.19 2.47 -21.37
CA PHE A 114 12.12 1.19 -20.67
C PHE A 114 13.51 0.78 -20.20
N ASP A 115 13.63 0.42 -18.92
CA ASP A 115 14.87 -0.16 -18.39
C ASP A 115 14.78 -1.70 -18.47
N PRO A 116 15.53 -2.35 -19.36
CA PRO A 116 15.45 -3.80 -19.56
C PRO A 116 15.89 -4.60 -18.32
N ILE A 117 16.68 -4.01 -17.42
CA ILE A 117 17.13 -4.67 -16.19
C ILE A 117 15.95 -4.82 -15.21
N GLU A 118 15.11 -3.81 -15.07
CA GLU A 118 13.93 -3.86 -14.20
C GLU A 118 12.90 -4.87 -14.71
N ILE A 119 12.73 -4.97 -16.04
CA ILE A 119 11.85 -5.96 -16.67
C ILE A 119 12.37 -7.38 -16.41
N LEU A 120 13.68 -7.60 -16.57
CA LEU A 120 14.30 -8.91 -16.31
C LEU A 120 14.16 -9.33 -14.84
N LEU A 121 14.42 -8.41 -13.91
CA LEU A 121 14.25 -8.65 -12.46
C LEU A 121 12.79 -8.93 -12.11
N GLY A 122 11.85 -8.22 -12.72
CA GLY A 122 10.42 -8.48 -12.58
C GLY A 122 10.02 -9.86 -13.10
N LEU A 123 10.56 -10.28 -14.25
CA LEU A 123 10.31 -11.62 -14.81
C LEU A 123 10.84 -12.71 -13.89
N PHE A 124 12.03 -12.49 -13.31
CA PHE A 124 12.63 -13.39 -12.33
C PHE A 124 11.79 -13.50 -11.06
N ALA A 125 11.20 -12.39 -10.61
CA ALA A 125 10.26 -12.38 -9.50
C ALA A 125 9.04 -13.25 -9.84
N ILE A 126 8.41 -13.07 -11.01
CA ILE A 126 7.26 -13.89 -11.48
C ILE A 126 7.61 -15.38 -11.54
N ALA A 127 8.79 -15.74 -12.05
CA ALA A 127 9.24 -17.13 -12.07
C ALA A 127 9.27 -17.73 -10.65
N GLY A 128 9.72 -16.95 -9.66
CA GLY A 128 9.66 -17.35 -8.25
C GLY A 128 8.25 -17.40 -7.64
N ILE A 129 7.24 -16.82 -8.28
CA ILE A 129 5.82 -16.93 -7.86
C ILE A 129 5.20 -18.23 -8.36
N VAL A 130 5.59 -18.65 -9.56
CA VAL A 130 5.00 -19.79 -10.26
C VAL A 130 5.47 -21.13 -9.68
N ILE A 131 6.69 -21.17 -9.11
CA ILE A 131 7.30 -22.34 -8.46
C ILE A 131 6.80 -22.44 -7.01
#